data_AF-A0A661NEB7-F1
#
_entry.id   AF-A0A661NEB7-F1
#
_cell.length_a   1.000
_cell.length_b   1.000
_cell.length_c   1.000
_cell.angle_alpha   90.00
_cell.angle_beta   90.00
_cell.angle_gamma   90.00
#
_symmetry.space_group_name_H-M   'P 1'
#
loop_
_entity.id
_entity.type
_entity.pdbx_description
1 polymer ?
#
loop_
_entity_poly.entity_id
_entity_poly.type
_entity_poly.pdbx_seq_one_letter_code
_entity_poly.pdbx_strand_id
1 'polypeptide(L)'
;MNTAATSARQAGRRWPVLAVLLFGAGCFATGAQVYLVREMLVLFAGNELCLGIIYTFWFAGIVWGAALGGRLARRLGASKPAASSAAVALVLACLGAVLLVRNWRALAGLAAGELPGLGELSLAALVAV
;
A
#
# COMPACT_ATOMS: atom_id res chain seq x y z
N MET A 1 -4.57 27.79 36.44
CA MET A 1 -5.13 26.49 36.01
C MET A 1 -5.65 26.63 34.58
N ASN A 2 -5.07 25.95 33.56
CA ASN A 2 -5.83 25.21 32.51
C ASN A 2 -5.09 24.77 31.23
N THR A 3 -3.80 25.04 31.00
CA THR A 3 -3.12 24.51 29.79
C THR A 3 -2.79 23.02 29.88
N ALA A 4 -2.43 22.52 31.07
CA ALA A 4 -2.15 21.10 31.27
C ALA A 4 -3.42 20.22 31.19
N ALA A 5 -4.55 20.71 31.70
CA ALA A 5 -5.81 19.97 31.73
C ALA A 5 -6.49 19.88 30.34
N THR A 6 -6.35 20.91 29.50
CA THR A 6 -6.84 20.89 28.11
C THR A 6 -6.00 19.98 27.22
N SER A 7 -4.67 19.99 27.36
CA SER A 7 -3.74 19.08 26.66
C SER A 7 -4.05 17.59 26.93
N ALA A 8 -4.27 17.23 28.20
CA ALA A 8 -4.59 15.86 28.59
C ALA A 8 -5.94 15.37 28.02
N ARG A 9 -6.98 16.23 28.02
CA ARG A 9 -8.29 15.91 27.42
C ARG A 9 -8.23 15.84 25.89
N GLN A 10 -7.45 16.71 25.23
CA GLN A 10 -7.21 16.65 23.78
C GLN A 10 -6.41 15.41 23.37
N ALA A 11 -5.46 14.97 24.18
CA ALA A 11 -4.70 13.75 23.94
C ALA A 11 -5.61 12.51 24.00
N GLY A 12 -6.51 12.42 24.98
CA GLY A 12 -7.47 11.32 25.12
C GLY A 12 -8.48 11.22 23.98
N ARG A 13 -8.96 12.35 23.43
CA ARG A 13 -9.94 12.35 22.32
C ARG A 13 -9.33 12.07 20.94
N ARG A 14 -8.03 12.30 20.74
CA ARG A 14 -7.35 12.10 19.45
C ARG A 14 -6.94 10.65 19.17
N TRP A 15 -6.72 9.85 20.21
CA TRP A 15 -6.38 8.44 20.10
C TRP A 15 -7.44 7.57 19.39
N PRO A 16 -8.74 7.64 19.75
CA PRO A 16 -9.75 6.83 19.07
C PRO A 16 -9.88 7.21 17.59
N VAL A 17 -9.76 8.51 17.25
CA VAL A 17 -9.78 8.98 15.87
C VAL A 17 -8.59 8.43 15.09
N LEU A 18 -7.38 8.49 15.66
CA LEU A 18 -6.19 7.94 15.03
C LEU A 18 -6.28 6.42 14.84
N ALA A 19 -6.81 5.71 15.83
CA ALA A 19 -7.02 4.26 15.74
C ALA A 19 -7.99 3.90 14.60
N VAL A 20 -9.12 4.60 14.49
CA VAL A 20 -10.08 4.41 13.38
C VAL A 20 -9.44 4.72 12.03
N LEU A 21 -8.66 5.80 11.94
CA LEU A 21 -7.96 6.16 10.70
C LEU A 21 -6.94 5.10 10.29
N LEU A 22 -6.11 4.62 11.21
CA LEU A 22 -5.11 3.59 10.92
C LEU A 22 -5.76 2.25 10.57
N PHE A 23 -6.82 1.88 11.28
CA PHE A 23 -7.60 0.68 10.97
C PHE A 23 -8.23 0.77 9.57
N GLY A 24 -8.92 1.87 9.28
CA GLY A 24 -9.53 2.11 7.97
C GLY A 24 -8.51 2.14 6.84
N ALA A 25 -7.34 2.75 7.07
CA ALA A 25 -6.22 2.74 6.13
C ALA A 25 -5.70 1.32 5.87
N GLY A 26 -5.61 0.48 6.90
CA GLY A 26 -5.28 -0.94 6.77
C GLY A 26 -6.31 -1.72 5.96
N CYS A 27 -7.61 -1.55 6.24
CA CYS A 27 -8.68 -2.18 5.47
C CYS A 27 -8.64 -1.74 3.99
N PHE A 28 -8.45 -0.45 3.74
CA PHE A 28 -8.33 0.09 2.39
C PHE A 28 -7.13 -0.49 1.64
N ALA A 29 -5.96 -0.51 2.27
CA ALA A 29 -4.75 -1.08 1.68
C ALA A 29 -4.93 -2.55 1.34
N THR A 30 -5.49 -3.37 2.24
CA THR A 30 -5.78 -4.77 1.97
C THR A 30 -6.77 -4.93 0.81
N GLY A 31 -7.83 -4.12 0.77
CA GLY A 31 -8.80 -4.13 -0.34
C GLY A 31 -8.16 -3.79 -1.68
N ALA A 32 -7.30 -2.76 -1.72
CA ALA A 32 -6.54 -2.40 -2.92
C ALA A 32 -5.59 -3.52 -3.36
N GLN A 33 -4.89 -4.16 -2.42
CA GLN A 33 -3.99 -5.27 -2.73
C GLN A 33 -4.74 -6.49 -3.29
N VAL A 34 -5.89 -6.86 -2.71
CA VAL A 34 -6.74 -7.94 -3.27
C VAL A 34 -7.21 -7.60 -4.68
N TYR A 35 -7.59 -6.34 -4.92
CA TYR A 35 -7.96 -5.88 -6.25
C TYR A 35 -6.80 -5.98 -7.24
N LEU A 36 -5.60 -5.53 -6.86
CA LEU A 36 -4.38 -5.61 -7.68
C LEU A 36 -4.03 -7.05 -8.04
N VAL A 37 -4.06 -7.97 -7.06
CA VAL A 37 -3.85 -9.41 -7.31
C VAL A 37 -4.83 -9.91 -8.35
N ARG A 38 -6.13 -9.59 -8.21
CA ARG A 38 -7.16 -10.02 -9.17
C ARG A 38 -6.90 -9.48 -10.56
N GLU A 39 -6.55 -8.20 -10.68
CA GLU A 39 -6.24 -7.57 -11.97
C GLU A 39 -5.03 -8.25 -12.63
N MET A 40 -3.98 -8.51 -11.87
CA MET A 40 -2.79 -9.19 -12.38
C MET A 40 -3.10 -10.63 -12.83
N LEU A 41 -3.93 -11.38 -12.10
CA LEU A 41 -4.35 -12.71 -12.55
C LEU A 41 -5.10 -12.67 -13.89
N VAL A 42 -5.88 -11.61 -14.15
CA VAL A 42 -6.53 -11.41 -15.44
C VAL A 42 -5.51 -11.04 -16.53
N LEU A 43 -4.56 -10.14 -16.21
CA LEU A 43 -3.57 -9.64 -17.17
C LEU A 43 -2.56 -10.70 -17.63
N PHE A 44 -2.16 -11.60 -16.72
CA PHE A 44 -1.09 -12.58 -16.93
C PHE A 44 -1.60 -14.02 -17.11
N ALA A 45 -2.90 -14.21 -17.37
CA ALA A 45 -3.53 -15.53 -17.49
C ALA A 45 -3.18 -16.44 -16.29
N GLY A 46 -3.59 -15.98 -15.11
CA GLY A 46 -3.10 -16.42 -13.80
C GLY A 46 -2.94 -17.92 -13.64
N ASN A 47 -1.77 -18.29 -13.10
CA ASN A 47 -1.43 -19.64 -12.65
C ASN A 47 -0.84 -19.57 -11.22
N GLU A 48 -0.51 -20.72 -10.65
CA GLU A 48 0.01 -20.84 -9.28
C GLU A 48 1.36 -20.13 -9.11
N LEU A 49 2.21 -20.16 -10.14
CA LEU A 49 3.49 -19.45 -10.14
C LEU A 49 3.27 -17.92 -10.11
N CYS A 50 2.26 -17.42 -10.83
CA CYS A 50 1.91 -16.00 -10.80
C CYS A 50 1.56 -15.53 -9.39
N LEU A 51 0.71 -16.29 -8.68
CA LEU A 51 0.37 -16.00 -7.29
C LEU A 51 1.60 -15.99 -6.39
N GLY A 52 2.50 -16.97 -6.55
CA GLY A 52 3.74 -17.06 -5.79
C GLY A 52 4.61 -15.81 -5.95
N ILE A 53 4.75 -15.30 -7.18
CA ILE A 53 5.53 -14.09 -7.46
C ILE A 53 4.85 -12.86 -6.83
N ILE A 54 3.54 -12.69 -7.06
CA ILE A 54 2.79 -11.55 -6.51
C ILE A 54 2.89 -11.51 -4.98
N TYR A 55 2.66 -12.64 -4.31
CA TYR A 55 2.76 -12.72 -2.84
C TYR A 55 4.18 -12.52 -2.34
N THR A 56 5.19 -12.96 -3.08
CA THR A 56 6.59 -12.72 -2.72
C THR A 56 6.88 -11.22 -2.62
N PHE A 57 6.50 -10.45 -3.64
CA PHE A 57 6.67 -9.00 -3.61
C PHE A 57 5.81 -8.36 -2.51
N TRP A 58 4.53 -8.75 -2.40
CA TRP A 58 3.64 -8.18 -1.39
C TRP A 58 4.18 -8.39 0.03
N PHE A 59 4.53 -9.61 0.40
CA PHE A 59 5.07 -9.89 1.72
C PHE A 59 6.45 -9.26 1.94
N ALA A 60 7.30 -9.21 0.91
CA ALA A 60 8.56 -8.48 1.00
C ALA A 60 8.32 -7.00 1.30
N GLY A 61 7.36 -6.36 0.63
CA GLY A 61 6.95 -4.98 0.92
C GLY A 61 6.48 -4.77 2.35
N ILE A 62 5.68 -5.68 2.90
CA ILE A 62 5.26 -5.64 4.31
C ILE A 62 6.47 -5.75 5.24
N VAL A 63 7.37 -6.70 5.00
CA VAL A 63 8.58 -6.89 5.82
C VAL A 63 9.46 -5.63 5.79
N TRP A 64 9.75 -5.12 4.60
CA TRP A 64 10.56 -3.90 4.43
C TRP A 64 9.87 -2.68 5.04
N GLY A 65 8.58 -2.50 4.79
CA GLY A 65 7.78 -1.41 5.35
C GLY A 65 7.76 -1.43 6.88
N ALA A 66 7.57 -2.60 7.49
CA ALA A 66 7.59 -2.75 8.95
C ALA A 66 8.99 -2.51 9.54
N ALA A 67 10.04 -3.07 8.92
CA ALA A 67 11.42 -2.93 9.38
C ALA A 67 11.94 -1.48 9.28
N LEU A 68 11.59 -0.78 8.21
CA LEU A 68 12.04 0.59 7.94
C LEU A 68 11.13 1.64 8.56
N GLY A 69 9.82 1.40 8.64
CA GLY A 69 8.83 2.39 9.05
C GLY A 69 9.09 2.97 10.44
N GLY A 70 9.33 2.11 11.44
CA GLY A 70 9.63 2.57 12.80
C GLY A 70 10.98 3.30 12.92
N ARG A 71 11.97 2.92 12.12
CA ARG A 71 13.28 3.59 12.09
C ARG A 71 13.17 4.96 11.42
N LEU A 72 12.46 5.04 10.30
CA LEU A 72 12.25 6.26 9.53
C LEU A 72 11.40 7.25 10.32
N ALA A 73 10.33 6.80 10.97
CA ALA A 73 9.50 7.64 11.84
C ALA A 73 10.32 8.30 12.97
N ARG A 74 11.22 7.54 13.61
CA ARG A 74 12.12 8.10 14.63
C ARG A 74 13.12 9.10 14.04
N ARG A 75 13.75 8.76 12.91
CA ARG A 75 14.75 9.64 12.25
C ARG A 75 14.16 10.95 11.76
N LEU A 76 12.93 10.93 11.25
CA LEU A 76 12.24 12.12 10.75
C LEU A 76 11.54 12.93 11.85
N GLY A 77 11.67 12.55 13.13
CA GLY A 77 10.99 13.24 14.23
C GLY A 77 9.47 13.21 14.09
N ALA A 78 8.91 12.10 13.59
CA ALA A 78 7.51 12.00 13.22
C ALA A 78 6.59 12.36 14.40
N SER A 79 5.79 13.40 14.20
CA SER A 79 4.78 13.87 15.16
C SER A 79 3.42 13.23 14.85
N LYS A 80 2.43 13.40 15.74
CA LYS A 80 1.05 12.89 15.52
C LYS A 80 0.45 13.22 14.13
N PRO A 81 0.62 14.42 13.52
CA PRO A 81 0.14 14.66 12.16
C PRO A 81 0.85 13.83 11.08
N ALA A 82 2.04 13.29 11.35
CA ALA A 82 2.77 12.42 10.42
C ALA A 82 2.02 11.11 10.12
N ALA A 83 1.23 10.62 11.08
CA ALA A 83 0.40 9.43 10.87
C ALA A 83 -0.76 9.69 9.92
N SER A 84 -1.39 10.87 10.01
CA SER A 84 -2.44 11.28 9.08
C SER A 84 -1.89 11.51 7.66
N SER A 85 -0.72 12.14 7.52
CA SER A 85 -0.07 12.27 6.21
C SER A 85 0.36 10.93 5.63
N ALA A 86 0.82 9.99 6.46
CA ALA A 86 1.15 8.64 6.02
C ALA A 86 -0.08 7.88 5.51
N ALA A 87 -1.23 8.03 6.16
CA ALA A 87 -2.48 7.42 5.69
C ALA A 87 -2.93 8.00 4.33
N VAL A 88 -2.80 9.31 4.12
CA VAL A 88 -3.07 9.93 2.81
C VAL A 88 -2.08 9.43 1.76
N ALA A 89 -0.79 9.40 2.08
CA ALA A 89 0.24 8.89 1.18
C ALA A 89 -0.03 7.42 0.78
N LEU A 90 -0.46 6.59 1.72
CA LEU A 90 -0.87 5.20 1.46
C LEU A 90 -2.03 5.13 0.47
N VAL A 91 -3.07 5.93 0.66
CA VAL A 91 -4.21 5.97 -0.27
C VAL A 91 -3.76 6.36 -1.67
N LEU A 92 -2.94 7.41 -1.80
CA LEU A 92 -2.41 7.86 -3.09
C LEU A 92 -1.51 6.79 -3.73
N ALA A 93 -0.67 6.12 -2.95
CA ALA A 93 0.18 5.03 -3.44
C ALA A 93 -0.65 3.87 -3.98
N CYS A 94 -1.68 3.42 -3.24
CA CYS A 94 -2.59 2.36 -3.70
C CYS A 94 -3.34 2.75 -4.98
N LEU A 95 -3.85 3.99 -5.06
CA LEU A 95 -4.51 4.48 -6.28
C LEU A 95 -3.53 4.53 -7.46
N GLY A 96 -2.30 4.99 -7.23
CA GLY A 96 -1.25 4.98 -8.24
C GLY A 96 -0.94 3.58 -8.74
N ALA A 97 -0.72 2.62 -7.84
CA ALA A 97 -0.49 1.23 -8.18
C ALA A 97 -1.65 0.63 -8.99
N VAL A 98 -2.89 0.88 -8.59
CA VAL A 98 -4.09 0.43 -9.33
C VAL A 98 -4.13 1.01 -10.73
N LEU A 99 -3.87 2.32 -10.89
CA LEU A 99 -3.86 2.95 -12.20
C LEU A 99 -2.73 2.42 -13.09
N LEU A 100 -1.54 2.18 -12.52
CA LEU A 100 -0.41 1.63 -13.26
C LEU A 100 -0.67 0.21 -13.73
N VAL A 101 -1.12 -0.68 -12.84
CA VAL A 101 -1.42 -2.07 -13.18
C VAL A 101 -2.58 -2.16 -14.16
N ARG A 102 -3.64 -1.37 -13.97
CA ARG A 102 -4.80 -1.35 -14.89
C ARG A 102 -4.42 -0.92 -16.30
N ASN A 103 -3.41 -0.05 -16.44
CA ASN A 103 -2.90 0.40 -17.73
C ASN A 103 -1.62 -0.34 -18.16
N TRP A 104 -1.25 -1.44 -17.47
CA TRP A 104 0.04 -2.10 -17.69
C TRP A 104 0.25 -2.52 -19.14
N ARG A 105 -0.77 -3.09 -19.79
CA ARG A 105 -0.65 -3.52 -21.20
C ARG A 105 -0.30 -2.36 -22.14
N ALA A 106 -0.90 -1.19 -21.91
CA ALA A 106 -0.61 0.00 -22.70
C ALA A 106 0.81 0.54 -22.39
N LEU A 107 1.22 0.50 -21.12
CA LEU A 107 2.55 0.94 -20.69
C LEU A 107 3.67 0.01 -21.18
N ALA A 108 3.42 -1.30 -21.22
CA ALA A 108 4.36 -2.32 -21.68
C ALA A 108 4.31 -2.52 -23.21
N GLY A 109 3.47 -1.78 -23.94
CA GLY A 109 3.36 -1.88 -25.40
C GLY A 109 2.85 -3.22 -25.91
N LEU A 110 2.11 -3.97 -25.08
CA LEU A 110 1.66 -5.33 -25.38
C LEU A 110 0.44 -5.31 -26.30
N ALA A 111 0.50 -6.06 -27.40
CA ALA A 111 -0.62 -6.19 -28.33
C ALA A 111 -1.80 -6.93 -27.67
N ALA A 112 -3.03 -6.69 -28.12
CA ALA A 112 -4.20 -7.41 -27.59
C ALA A 112 -4.05 -8.93 -27.85
N GLY A 113 -4.21 -9.75 -26.81
CA GLY A 113 -4.06 -11.20 -26.88
C GLY A 113 -2.62 -11.72 -26.71
N GLU A 114 -1.63 -10.84 -26.65
CA GLU A 114 -0.27 -11.21 -26.29
C GLU A 114 -0.18 -11.61 -24.81
N LEU A 115 0.39 -12.79 -24.56
CA LEU A 115 0.63 -13.31 -23.22
C LEU A 115 1.94 -12.71 -22.67
N PRO A 116 1.87 -11.89 -21.61
CA PRO A 116 3.08 -11.30 -21.06
C PRO A 116 3.94 -12.37 -20.36
N GLY A 117 5.26 -12.24 -20.49
CA GLY A 117 6.21 -13.15 -19.85
C GLY A 117 6.39 -12.92 -18.35
N LEU A 118 7.18 -13.80 -17.70
CA LEU A 118 7.47 -13.73 -16.26
C LEU A 118 8.22 -12.44 -15.83
N GLY A 119 9.01 -11.86 -16.74
CA GLY A 119 9.70 -10.58 -16.50
C GLY A 119 8.70 -9.44 -16.30
N GLU A 120 7.74 -9.32 -17.21
CA GLU A 120 6.65 -8.33 -17.13
C GLU A 120 5.80 -8.53 -15.88
N LEU A 121 5.52 -9.78 -15.51
CA LEU A 121 4.80 -10.10 -14.29
C LEU A 121 5.57 -9.62 -13.05
N SER A 122 6.87 -9.85 -13.01
CA SER A 122 7.71 -9.46 -11.88
C SER A 122 7.80 -7.93 -11.74
N LEU A 123 7.86 -7.20 -12.86
CA LEU A 123 7.83 -5.73 -12.87
C LEU A 123 6.48 -5.19 -12.41
N ALA A 124 5.39 -5.74 -12.93
CA ALA A 124 4.03 -5.36 -12.49
C ALA A 124 3.81 -5.66 -11.01
N ALA A 125 4.31 -6.81 -10.51
CA ALA A 125 4.23 -7.20 -9.11
C ALA A 125 5.02 -6.25 -8.21
N LEU A 126 6.21 -5.82 -8.64
CA LEU A 126 7.02 -4.86 -7.90
C LEU A 126 6.33 -3.49 -7.80
N VAL A 127 5.66 -3.05 -8.85
CA VAL A 127 4.90 -1.78 -8.88
C VAL A 127 3.64 -1.85 -8.01
N ALA A 128 3.07 -3.04 -7.83
CA ALA A 128 1.86 -3.26 -7.05
C ALA A 128 2.06 -3.20 -5.52
N VAL A 129 3.30 -3.03 -5.05
CA VAL A 129 3.71 -3.16 -3.63
C VAL A 129 4.28 -1.86 -3.08
#